data_AF-A0A3L6SFL2-F1
#
_entry.id   AF-A0A3L6SFL2-F1
#
_cell.length_a   1.000
_cell.length_b   1.000
_cell.length_c   1.000
_cell.angle_alpha   90.00
_cell.angle_beta   90.00
_cell.angle_gamma   90.00
#
_symmetry.space_group_name_H-M   'P 1'
#
loop_
_entity.id
_entity.type
_entity.pdbx_description
1 polymer ?
#
loop_
_entity_poly.entity_id
_entity_poly.type
_entity_poly.pdbx_seq_one_letter_code
_entity_poly.pdbx_strand_id
1 'polypeptide(L)'
;MVKMTLKNFFLGRNDLYLLQIDTSKLADGIIYEESDDNKYFPHFYGPGRSFVPLKLDAVVKADKIELENNDFTCSLLDGSNLPC
;
A
#
# COMPACT_ATOMS: atom_id res chain seq x y z
N MET A 1 -6.13 3.11 7.01
CA MET A 1 -4.66 3.14 7.18
C MET A 1 -3.96 3.85 6.02
N VAL A 2 -4.25 3.51 4.76
CA VAL A 2 -3.60 4.14 3.58
C VAL A 2 -3.70 5.68 3.56
N LYS A 3 -4.89 6.27 3.71
CA LYS A 3 -5.05 7.75 3.77
C LYS A 3 -4.23 8.40 4.90
N MET A 4 -4.10 7.72 6.05
CA MET A 4 -3.28 8.23 7.17
C MET A 4 -1.79 8.20 6.82
N THR A 5 -1.30 7.10 6.24
CA THR A 5 0.09 6.98 5.76
C THR A 5 0.41 8.06 4.72
N LEU A 6 -0.50 8.32 3.77
CA LEU A 6 -0.32 9.39 2.78
C LEU A 6 -0.22 10.78 3.44
N LYS A 7 -1.13 11.11 4.37
CA LYS A 7 -1.12 12.40 5.08
C LYS A 7 0.14 12.60 5.94
N ASN A 8 0.63 11.54 6.58
CA ASN A 8 1.79 11.64 7.46
C ASN A 8 3.13 11.74 6.73
N PHE A 9 3.28 11.06 5.59
CA PHE A 9 4.59 10.89 4.95
C PHE A 9 4.71 11.50 3.55
N PHE A 10 3.60 11.84 2.89
CA PHE A 10 3.60 12.21 1.47
C PHE A 10 2.91 13.54 1.17
N LEU A 11 2.47 14.30 2.18
CA LEU A 11 1.81 15.60 1.99
C LEU A 11 2.65 16.55 1.12
N GLY A 12 2.03 17.14 0.10
CA GLY A 12 2.68 18.06 -0.85
C GLY A 12 3.32 17.39 -2.08
N ARG A 13 3.28 16.07 -2.19
CA ARG A 13 3.74 15.33 -3.38
C ARG A 13 2.59 15.14 -4.38
N ASN A 14 2.89 15.34 -5.67
CA ASN A 14 1.93 15.24 -6.78
C ASN A 14 2.31 14.13 -7.80
N ASP A 15 3.40 13.42 -7.55
CA ASP A 15 4.02 12.41 -8.41
C ASP A 15 3.87 10.99 -7.83
N LEU A 16 2.68 10.70 -7.28
CA LEU A 16 2.43 9.46 -6.54
C LEU A 16 1.48 8.53 -7.28
N TYR A 17 1.71 7.23 -7.11
CA TYR A 17 0.82 6.16 -7.54
C TYR A 17 0.52 5.23 -6.34
N LEU A 18 -0.74 4.83 -6.20
CA LEU A 18 -1.15 3.78 -5.27
C LEU A 18 -1.13 2.43 -5.98
N LEU A 19 -0.38 1.47 -5.43
CA LEU A 19 -0.31 0.10 -5.96
C LEU A 19 -1.18 -0.82 -5.12
N GLN A 20 -2.12 -1.51 -5.75
CA GLN A 20 -2.87 -2.61 -5.14
C GLN A 20 -2.11 -3.92 -5.38
N ILE A 21 -1.73 -4.62 -4.31
CA ILE A 21 -0.89 -5.82 -4.38
C ILE A 21 -1.73 -7.08 -4.15
N ASP A 22 -1.49 -8.12 -4.95
CA ASP A 22 -1.98 -9.48 -4.73
C ASP A 22 -1.11 -10.18 -3.68
N THR A 23 -1.60 -10.23 -2.44
CA THR A 23 -0.87 -10.84 -1.33
C THR A 23 -0.69 -12.35 -1.50
N SER A 24 -1.51 -13.03 -2.29
CA SER A 24 -1.36 -14.47 -2.56
C SER A 24 -0.06 -14.78 -3.32
N LYS A 25 0.48 -13.80 -4.06
CA LYS A 25 1.76 -13.91 -4.78
C LYS A 25 2.98 -13.60 -3.92
N LEU A 26 2.80 -13.15 -2.68
CA LEU A 26 3.91 -12.77 -1.79
C LEU A 26 4.40 -13.91 -0.88
N ALA A 27 3.71 -15.06 -0.89
CA ALA A 27 4.02 -16.22 -0.05
C ALA A 27 4.22 -15.84 1.44
N ASP A 28 5.22 -16.41 2.09
CA ASP A 28 5.65 -16.11 3.47
C ASP A 28 6.48 -14.81 3.59
N GLY A 29 6.60 -14.05 2.49
CA GLY A 29 7.41 -12.84 2.44
C GLY A 29 6.78 -11.60 3.06
N ILE A 30 5.50 -11.66 3.48
CA ILE A 30 4.78 -10.56 4.14
C ILE A 30 4.57 -10.88 5.62
N ILE A 31 4.99 -9.98 6.51
CA ILE A 31 4.84 -10.10 7.95
C ILE A 31 4.04 -8.91 8.45
N TYR A 32 3.00 -9.16 9.24
CA TYR A 32 2.25 -8.09 9.92
C TYR A 32 2.90 -7.84 11.26
N GLU A 33 3.51 -6.66 11.40
CA GLU A 33 4.21 -6.25 12.61
C GLU A 33 3.45 -5.11 13.28
N GLU A 34 3.42 -5.14 14.61
CA GLU A 34 2.82 -4.09 15.40
C GLU A 34 3.62 -2.78 15.22
N SER A 35 2.90 -1.71 14.90
CA SER A 35 3.35 -0.33 15.00
C SER A 35 2.73 0.31 16.23
N ASP A 36 2.99 1.60 16.42
CA ASP A 36 2.35 2.42 17.44
C ASP A 36 0.80 2.26 17.44
N ASP A 37 0.22 2.33 18.63
CA ASP A 37 -1.21 2.21 18.93
C ASP A 37 -1.87 0.85 18.60
N ASN A 38 -1.17 -0.28 18.77
CA ASN A 38 -1.67 -1.63 18.49
C ASN A 38 -2.16 -1.82 17.03
N LYS A 39 -1.63 -1.05 16.09
CA LYS A 39 -1.94 -1.18 14.66
C LYS A 39 -0.92 -2.12 14.03
N TYR A 40 -1.35 -3.05 13.19
CA TYR A 40 -0.45 -3.97 12.50
C TYR A 40 -0.25 -3.53 11.06
N PHE A 41 0.99 -3.29 10.66
CA PHE A 41 1.35 -2.90 9.30
C PHE A 41 2.07 -4.04 8.57
N PRO A 42 1.72 -4.29 7.30
CA PRO A 42 2.40 -5.29 6.50
C PRO A 42 3.79 -4.80 6.09
N HIS A 43 4.80 -5.60 6.40
CA HIS A 43 6.19 -5.42 5.96
C HIS A 43 6.55 -6.57 5.02
N PHE A 44 7.04 -6.24 3.83
CA PHE A 44 7.49 -7.23 2.87
C PHE A 44 9.00 -7.43 2.97
N TYR A 45 9.41 -8.63 3.36
CA TYR A 45 10.79 -9.07 3.52
C TYR A 45 11.23 -10.09 2.45
N GLY A 46 10.33 -10.45 1.52
CA GLY A 46 10.57 -11.51 0.54
C GLY A 46 10.55 -12.92 1.16
N PRO A 47 10.38 -13.99 0.33
CA PRO A 47 10.28 -15.35 0.83
C PRO A 47 11.50 -15.74 1.66
N GLY A 48 11.29 -16.37 2.82
CA GLY A 48 12.38 -16.72 3.74
C GLY A 48 13.23 -15.54 4.21
N ARG A 49 12.69 -14.31 4.25
CA ARG A 49 13.42 -13.05 4.55
C ARG A 49 14.63 -12.82 3.63
N SER A 50 14.45 -13.11 2.35
CA SER A 50 15.49 -12.93 1.33
C SER A 50 15.73 -11.47 0.92
N PHE A 51 14.85 -10.55 1.30
CA PHE A 51 14.86 -9.13 0.93
C PHE A 51 14.88 -8.88 -0.58
N VAL A 52 14.36 -9.84 -1.36
CA VAL A 52 14.19 -9.67 -2.80
C VAL A 52 13.18 -8.56 -3.09
N PRO A 53 13.34 -7.82 -4.20
CA PRO A 53 12.38 -6.79 -4.57
C PRO A 53 10.97 -7.36 -4.80
N LEU A 54 9.96 -6.54 -4.49
CA LEU A 54 8.58 -6.82 -4.87
C LEU A 54 8.50 -6.94 -6.40
N LYS A 55 8.05 -8.09 -6.89
CA LYS A 55 7.90 -8.32 -8.33
C LYS A 55 6.69 -7.56 -8.87
N LEU A 56 6.82 -7.03 -10.09
CA LEU A 56 5.75 -6.26 -10.74
C LEU A 56 4.49 -7.09 -11.02
N ASP A 57 4.62 -8.41 -11.21
CA ASP A 57 3.49 -9.30 -11.41
C ASP A 57 2.58 -9.44 -10.17
N ALA A 58 3.04 -9.00 -9.00
CA ALA A 58 2.23 -8.90 -7.79
C ALA A 58 1.32 -7.66 -7.78
N VAL A 59 1.54 -6.67 -8.65
CA VAL A 59 0.67 -5.48 -8.75
C VAL A 59 -0.57 -5.82 -9.57
N VAL A 60 -1.76 -5.74 -8.95
CA VAL A 60 -3.04 -5.98 -9.61
C VAL A 60 -3.54 -4.72 -10.31
N LYS A 61 -3.39 -3.57 -9.64
CA LYS A 61 -3.78 -2.26 -10.14
C LYS A 61 -2.79 -1.21 -9.67
N ALA A 62 -2.62 -0.18 -10.48
CA ALA A 62 -1.96 1.05 -10.12
C ALA A 62 -2.89 2.20 -10.46
N ASP A 63 -2.99 3.18 -9.57
CA ASP A 63 -3.79 4.37 -9.81
C ASP A 63 -3.02 5.62 -9.39
N LYS A 64 -3.14 6.68 -10.19
CA LYS A 64 -2.46 7.93 -9.89
C LYS A 64 -3.19 8.60 -8.73
N ILE A 65 -2.44 9.07 -7.74
CA ILE A 65 -3.00 9.84 -6.64
C ILE A 65 -2.97 11.32 -7.03
N GLU A 66 -4.11 11.98 -6.91
CA GLU A 66 -4.23 13.43 -7.04
C GLU A 66 -4.32 14.07 -5.66
N LEU A 67 -3.69 15.24 -5.50
CA LEU A 67 -3.74 16.05 -4.27
C LEU A 67 -4.59 17.30 -4.54
N GLU A 68 -5.76 17.35 -3.92
CA GLU A 68 -6.70 18.47 -4.05
C GLU A 68 -7.07 18.99 -2.65
N ASN A 69 -6.97 20.30 -2.42
CA ASN A 69 -7.30 20.92 -1.13
C ASN A 69 -6.62 20.26 0.08
N ASN A 70 -5.35 19.85 -0.06
CA ASN A 70 -4.58 19.10 0.94
C ASN A 70 -5.14 17.72 1.30
N ASP A 71 -5.98 17.12 0.46
CA ASP A 71 -6.43 15.74 0.59
C ASP A 71 -6.09 14.91 -0.64
N PHE A 72 -5.83 13.62 -0.39
CA PHE A 72 -5.45 12.68 -1.43
C PHE A 72 -6.67 11.94 -1.95
N THR A 73 -6.81 11.91 -3.28
CA THR A 73 -7.89 11.24 -3.98
C THR A 73 -7.33 10.27 -5.03
N CYS A 74 -7.92 9.08 -5.12
CA CYS A 74 -7.74 8.14 -6.22
C CYS A 74 -8.83 7.06 -6.13
N SER A 75 -9.11 6.37 -7.23
CA SER A 75 -10.16 5.33 -7.29
C SER A 75 -9.92 4.17 -6.33
N LEU A 76 -8.65 3.89 -6.01
CA LEU A 76 -8.26 2.84 -5.05
C LEU A 76 -8.38 3.26 -3.57
N LEU A 77 -8.52 4.54 -3.26
CA LEU A 77 -8.59 5.04 -1.87
C LEU A 77 -9.99 4.99 -1.26
N ASP A 78 -11.03 4.92 -2.08
CA ASP A 78 -12.44 5.03 -1.63
C ASP A 78 -13.17 3.69 -1.49
N GLY A 79 -12.45 2.57 -1.58
CA GLY A 79 -12.90 1.27 -1.04
C GLY A 79 -14.08 0.59 -1.75
N SER A 80 -14.53 1.04 -2.92
CA SER A 80 -15.72 0.50 -3.60
C SER A 80 -15.50 -0.76 -4.46
N ASN A 81 -14.37 -1.45 -4.34
CA ASN A 81 -14.08 -2.68 -5.09
C ASN A 81 -13.54 -3.82 -4.21
N LEU A 82 -14.31 -4.23 -3.21
CA LEU A 82 -14.16 -5.55 -2.59
C LEU A 82 -15.38 -6.39 -2.99
N PRO A 83 -15.22 -7.49 -3.77
CA PRO A 83 -16.25 -8.52 -3.80
C PRO A 83 -16.33 -9.17 -2.40
N CYS A 84 -17.55 -9.39 -1.93
CA CYS A 84 -17.87 -10.10 -0.69
C CYS A 84 -17.31 -11.53 -0.67
#